data_AF-A0A9E3GTU4-F1
#
_entry.id   AF-A0A9E3GTU4-F1
#
_cell.length_a   1.000
_cell.length_b   1.000
_cell.length_c   1.000
_cell.angle_alpha   90.00
_cell.angle_beta   90.00
_cell.angle_gamma   90.00
#
_symmetry.space_group_name_H-M   'P 1'
#
loop_
_entity.id
_entity.type
_entity.pdbx_description
1 polymer ?
#
loop_
_entity_poly.entity_id
_entity_poly.type
_entity_poly.pdbx_seq_one_letter_code
_entity_poly.pdbx_strand_id
1 'polypeptide(L)'
;MLASGAAAVVLAAVHLLARRFEEALGVVPRNRWLSIAGGISVAYVFLHLLPEMAAVEGHLDDAGVGLPGIEEHGWLAALLGLVVFYGLEQHARRSREERAGGRTHDRVGWIHVGSYGLYNAIAGALLVRKAEEDTLALVLFTVAIGLHFLVNDAALVEDHGAVYRRAGRWIVAGGVLAGWAVASIARPDEAALTLLVAFLGGGVLMNVLKEELPDERRSRFGVFLTATVAFAGLLLVVRP
;
A
#
# COMPACT_ATOMS: atom_id res chain seq x y z
N MET A 1 15.85 6.76 13.61
CA MET A 1 16.19 7.35 12.27
C MET A 1 16.97 6.40 11.36
N LEU A 2 18.10 5.79 11.78
CA LEU A 2 18.85 4.88 10.92
C LEU A 2 18.04 3.65 10.46
N ALA A 3 17.31 3.02 11.38
CA ALA A 3 16.48 1.85 11.06
C ALA A 3 15.34 2.17 10.08
N SER A 4 14.56 3.24 10.33
CA SER A 4 13.50 3.68 9.41
C SER A 4 14.05 4.11 8.05
N GLY A 5 15.21 4.75 8.00
CA GLY A 5 15.89 5.10 6.74
C GLY A 5 16.33 3.88 5.95
N ALA A 6 16.88 2.87 6.62
CA ALA A 6 17.22 1.59 5.97
C ALA A 6 15.96 0.90 5.40
N ALA A 7 14.87 0.87 6.16
CA ALA A 7 13.58 0.35 5.69
C ALA A 7 13.04 1.13 4.48
N ALA A 8 13.15 2.46 4.48
CA ALA A 8 12.73 3.30 3.35
C ALA A 8 13.53 2.99 2.08
N VAL A 9 14.84 2.78 2.22
CA VAL A 9 15.72 2.36 1.11
C VAL A 9 15.33 0.97 0.60
N VAL A 10 15.04 0.03 1.50
CA VAL A 10 14.57 -1.32 1.12
C VAL A 10 13.26 -1.23 0.32
N LEU A 11 12.27 -0.46 0.80
CA LEU A 11 11.00 -0.28 0.09
C LEU A 11 11.17 0.44 -1.25
N ALA A 12 12.02 1.46 -1.33
CA ALA A 12 12.34 2.10 -2.60
C ALA A 12 13.02 1.11 -3.57
N ALA A 13 13.91 0.26 -3.05
CA ALA A 13 14.57 -0.76 -3.85
C ALA A 13 13.60 -1.82 -4.38
N VAL A 14 12.52 -2.15 -3.66
CA VAL A 14 11.46 -3.05 -4.15
C VAL A 14 10.93 -2.56 -5.50
N HIS A 15 10.62 -1.27 -5.65
CA HIS A 15 10.14 -0.71 -6.91
C HIS A 15 11.17 -0.75 -8.05
N LEU A 16 12.44 -0.48 -7.72
CA LEU A 16 13.51 -0.48 -8.72
C LEU A 16 13.86 -1.89 -9.17
N LEU A 17 13.70 -2.87 -8.29
CA LEU A 17 14.01 -4.28 -8.50
C LEU A 17 12.80 -5.11 -8.91
N ALA A 18 11.57 -4.57 -8.86
CA ALA A 18 10.34 -5.29 -9.19
C ALA A 18 10.44 -6.02 -10.54
N ARG A 19 11.02 -5.38 -11.56
CA ARG A 19 11.27 -6.02 -12.87
C ARG A 19 12.21 -7.22 -12.78
N ARG A 20 13.28 -7.12 -11.99
CA ARG A 20 14.21 -8.23 -11.76
C ARG A 20 13.57 -9.33 -10.94
N PHE A 21 12.68 -8.99 -10.01
CA PHE A 21 11.86 -9.96 -9.29
C PHE A 21 10.93 -10.69 -10.26
N GLU A 22 10.25 -10.01 -11.18
CA GLU A 22 9.44 -10.67 -12.21
C GLU A 22 10.28 -11.58 -13.13
N GLU A 23 11.46 -11.12 -13.57
CA GLU A 23 12.39 -11.90 -14.38
C GLU A 23 12.93 -13.14 -13.62
N ALA A 24 13.33 -12.98 -12.34
CA ALA A 24 13.87 -14.05 -11.50
C ALA A 24 12.79 -15.03 -11.01
N LEU A 25 11.59 -14.51 -10.70
CA LEU A 25 10.39 -15.29 -10.39
C LEU A 25 9.72 -15.85 -11.64
N GLY A 26 10.33 -15.78 -12.83
CA GLY A 26 9.86 -16.50 -14.02
C GLY A 26 9.70 -18.02 -13.79
N VAL A 27 10.26 -18.55 -12.70
CA VAL A 27 10.07 -19.92 -12.18
C VAL A 27 8.75 -20.10 -11.41
N VAL A 28 8.23 -19.05 -10.76
CA VAL A 28 6.98 -19.05 -9.98
C VAL A 28 5.87 -18.34 -10.75
N PRO A 29 4.75 -19.02 -11.07
CA PRO A 29 3.64 -18.41 -11.80
C PRO A 29 3.16 -17.10 -11.17
N ARG A 30 2.96 -16.05 -11.99
CA ARG A 30 2.57 -14.69 -11.55
C ARG A 30 1.40 -14.70 -10.56
N ASN A 31 0.40 -15.53 -10.83
CA ASN A 31 -0.78 -15.65 -9.99
C ASN A 31 -0.50 -16.22 -8.58
N ARG A 32 0.55 -17.01 -8.38
CA ARG A 32 0.86 -17.56 -7.05
C ARG A 32 1.47 -16.50 -6.15
N TRP A 33 2.48 -15.76 -6.62
CA TRP A 33 3.13 -14.76 -5.77
C TRP A 33 2.21 -13.57 -5.50
N LEU A 34 1.35 -13.20 -6.46
CA LEU A 34 0.30 -12.20 -6.24
C LEU A 34 -0.66 -12.65 -5.13
N SER A 35 -1.13 -13.91 -5.16
CA SER A 35 -1.97 -14.45 -4.08
C SER A 35 -1.27 -14.52 -2.72
N ILE A 36 0.04 -14.79 -2.68
CA ILE A 36 0.82 -14.74 -1.43
C ILE A 36 0.83 -13.31 -0.88
N ALA A 37 1.19 -12.34 -1.72
CA ALA A 37 1.27 -10.94 -1.33
C ALA A 37 -0.10 -10.40 -0.90
N GLY A 38 -1.17 -10.71 -1.65
CA GLY A 38 -2.54 -10.35 -1.29
C GLY A 38 -2.97 -10.93 0.06
N GLY A 39 -2.69 -12.21 0.31
CA GLY A 39 -3.02 -12.85 1.58
C GLY A 39 -2.29 -12.25 2.78
N ILE A 40 -0.99 -11.98 2.63
CA ILE A 40 -0.18 -11.30 3.65
C ILE A 40 -0.69 -9.88 3.90
N SER A 41 -1.00 -9.11 2.85
CA SER A 41 -1.53 -7.75 2.97
C SER A 41 -2.87 -7.72 3.70
N VAL A 42 -3.81 -8.63 3.38
CA VAL A 42 -5.11 -8.71 4.08
C VAL A 42 -4.92 -9.09 5.54
N ALA A 43 -4.12 -10.11 5.85
CA ALA A 43 -3.85 -10.50 7.23
C ALA A 43 -3.25 -9.32 8.03
N TYR A 44 -2.31 -8.59 7.44
CA TYR A 44 -1.68 -7.42 8.06
C TYR A 44 -2.68 -6.27 8.30
N VAL A 45 -3.54 -5.96 7.32
CA VAL A 45 -4.56 -4.93 7.47
C VAL A 45 -5.49 -5.26 8.63
N PHE A 46 -6.04 -6.47 8.66
CA PHE A 46 -7.05 -6.85 9.66
C PHE A 46 -6.51 -7.06 11.06
N LEU A 47 -5.31 -7.61 11.20
CA LEU A 47 -4.75 -7.96 12.52
C LEU A 47 -3.77 -6.92 13.06
N HIS A 48 -3.38 -5.94 12.26
CA HIS A 48 -2.45 -4.91 12.70
C HIS A 48 -2.95 -3.49 12.42
N LEU A 49 -3.27 -3.14 11.16
CA LEU A 49 -3.64 -1.75 10.85
C LEU A 49 -5.02 -1.34 11.40
N LEU A 50 -6.05 -2.17 11.24
CA LEU A 50 -7.39 -1.84 11.74
C LEU A 50 -7.46 -1.77 13.28
N PRO A 51 -6.88 -2.74 14.04
CA PRO A 51 -6.86 -2.65 15.50
C PRO A 51 -6.08 -1.44 16.00
N GLU A 52 -4.98 -1.11 15.33
CA GLU A 52 -4.19 0.07 15.64
C GLU A 52 -4.99 1.37 15.45
N MET A 53 -5.77 1.48 14.37
CA MET A 53 -6.66 2.62 14.16
C MET A 53 -7.73 2.73 15.26
N ALA A 54 -8.37 1.60 15.60
CA ALA A 54 -9.42 1.56 16.62
C ALA A 54 -8.90 1.94 18.02
N ALA A 55 -7.64 1.62 18.33
CA ALA A 55 -7.02 1.96 19.60
C ALA A 55 -6.74 3.47 19.78
N VAL A 56 -6.59 4.20 18.68
CA VAL A 56 -6.20 5.62 18.69
C VAL A 56 -7.39 6.55 18.42
N GLU A 57 -8.56 6.02 18.05
CA GLU A 57 -9.75 6.81 17.72
C GLU A 57 -10.15 7.79 18.84
N GLY A 58 -10.15 7.34 20.11
CA GLY A 58 -10.43 8.22 21.25
C GLY A 58 -9.40 9.34 21.49
N HIS A 59 -8.19 9.25 20.94
CA HIS A 59 -7.16 10.30 21.04
C HIS A 59 -7.26 11.33 19.91
N LEU A 60 -7.98 11.04 18.81
CA LEU A 60 -8.16 11.98 17.70
C LEU A 60 -9.08 13.14 18.10
N ASP A 61 -10.11 12.85 18.91
CA ASP A 61 -11.04 13.83 19.44
C ASP A 61 -10.34 14.85 20.36
N ASP A 62 -9.48 14.36 21.25
CA ASP A 62 -8.71 15.19 22.19
C ASP A 62 -7.68 16.10 21.48
N ALA A 63 -7.16 15.66 20.33
CA ALA A 63 -6.21 16.43 19.52
C ALA A 63 -6.89 17.57 18.72
N GLY A 64 -8.23 17.59 18.63
CA GLY A 64 -8.96 18.56 17.80
C GLY A 64 -8.69 18.41 16.30
N VAL A 65 -8.17 17.26 15.88
CA VAL A 65 -7.81 16.97 14.48
C VAL A 65 -8.95 16.17 13.85
N GLY A 66 -9.78 16.83 13.04
CA GLY A 66 -10.91 16.17 12.40
C GLY A 66 -12.06 17.12 12.10
N LEU A 67 -13.22 16.54 11.76
CA LEU A 67 -14.46 17.29 11.60
C LEU A 67 -15.14 17.42 12.97
N PRO A 68 -15.50 18.65 13.42
CA PRO A 68 -16.17 18.85 14.70
C PRO A 68 -17.50 18.08 14.76
N GLY A 69 -17.71 17.31 15.84
CA GLY A 69 -18.96 16.58 16.08
C GLY A 69 -19.08 15.23 15.36
N ILE A 70 -17.98 14.71 14.84
CA ILE A 70 -17.84 13.34 14.33
C ILE A 70 -16.73 12.69 15.15
N GLU A 71 -16.93 11.46 15.64
CA GLU A 71 -15.93 10.74 16.47
C GLU A 71 -15.15 9.72 15.62
N GLU A 72 -15.66 9.37 14.43
CA GLU A 72 -15.14 8.29 13.60
C GLU A 72 -14.14 8.73 12.52
N HIS A 73 -13.23 9.68 12.83
CA HIS A 73 -12.31 10.22 11.82
C HIS A 73 -11.39 9.15 11.22
N GLY A 74 -10.98 8.16 12.03
CA GLY A 74 -10.18 7.03 11.58
C GLY A 74 -10.92 6.20 10.52
N TRP A 75 -12.17 5.81 10.78
CA TRP A 75 -12.98 5.08 9.80
C TRP A 75 -13.28 5.89 8.55
N LEU A 76 -13.53 7.19 8.68
CA LEU A 76 -13.74 8.08 7.53
C LEU A 76 -12.47 8.20 6.67
N ALA A 77 -11.29 8.29 7.28
CA ALA A 77 -10.02 8.30 6.55
C ALA A 77 -9.79 6.98 5.81
N ALA A 78 -10.09 5.83 6.42
CA ALA A 78 -10.00 4.53 5.76
C ALA A 78 -11.01 4.38 4.62
N LEU A 79 -12.26 4.81 4.83
CA LEU A 79 -13.27 4.85 3.77
C LEU A 79 -12.82 5.74 2.61
N LEU A 80 -12.28 6.92 2.91
CA LEU A 80 -11.74 7.83 1.91
C LEU A 80 -10.61 7.17 1.11
N GLY A 81 -9.68 6.50 1.78
CA GLY A 81 -8.63 5.71 1.13
C GLY A 81 -9.20 4.67 0.17
N LEU A 82 -10.16 3.87 0.63
CA LEU A 82 -10.83 2.87 -0.19
C LEU A 82 -11.53 3.49 -1.41
N VAL A 83 -12.32 4.54 -1.22
CA VAL A 83 -13.09 5.21 -2.29
C VAL A 83 -12.18 5.88 -3.32
N VAL A 84 -11.11 6.54 -2.88
CA VAL A 84 -10.13 7.16 -3.77
C VAL A 84 -9.48 6.10 -4.66
N PHE A 85 -9.02 4.99 -4.08
CA PHE A 85 -8.39 3.91 -4.85
C PHE A 85 -9.38 3.18 -5.77
N TYR A 86 -10.63 3.00 -5.34
CA TYR A 86 -11.69 2.50 -6.19
C TYR A 86 -11.92 3.42 -7.41
N GLY A 87 -12.01 4.73 -7.17
CA GLY A 87 -12.21 5.72 -8.24
C GLY A 87 -11.04 5.79 -9.22
N LEU A 88 -9.80 5.65 -8.73
CA LEU A 88 -8.59 5.55 -9.55
C LEU A 88 -8.63 4.31 -10.44
N GLU A 89 -9.01 3.15 -9.88
CA GLU A 89 -9.14 1.93 -10.66
C GLU A 89 -10.23 2.02 -11.73
N GLN A 90 -11.39 2.55 -11.36
CA GLN A 90 -12.49 2.76 -12.29
C GLN A 90 -12.07 3.64 -13.47
N HIS A 91 -11.29 4.70 -13.21
CA HIS A 91 -10.72 5.54 -14.26
C HIS A 91 -9.69 4.82 -15.11
N ALA A 92 -8.79 4.05 -14.49
CA ALA A 92 -7.79 3.26 -15.21
C ALA A 92 -8.45 2.23 -16.14
N ARG A 93 -9.47 1.51 -15.67
CA ARG A 93 -10.25 0.55 -16.46
C ARG A 93 -10.94 1.20 -17.65
N ARG A 94 -11.68 2.29 -17.45
CA ARG A 94 -12.32 3.03 -18.56
C ARG A 94 -11.29 3.50 -19.58
N SER A 95 -10.17 4.05 -19.12
CA SER A 95 -9.10 4.50 -20.02
C SER A 95 -8.48 3.38 -20.86
N ARG A 96 -8.46 2.13 -20.37
CA ARG A 96 -8.04 0.97 -21.16
C ARG A 96 -9.02 0.64 -22.27
N GLU A 97 -10.31 0.62 -21.95
CA GLU A 97 -11.38 0.37 -22.94
C GLU A 97 -11.34 1.44 -24.05
N GLU A 98 -11.09 2.70 -23.69
CA GLU A 98 -10.94 3.80 -24.66
C GLU A 98 -9.67 3.71 -25.51
N ARG A 99 -8.55 3.25 -24.93
CA ARG A 99 -7.30 2.99 -25.67
C ARG A 99 -7.45 1.85 -26.66
N ALA A 100 -8.14 0.78 -26.28
CA ALA A 100 -8.47 -0.32 -27.20
C ALA A 100 -9.30 0.18 -28.40
N GLY A 101 -10.09 1.26 -28.20
CA GLY A 101 -10.80 1.98 -29.25
C GLY A 101 -10.00 3.07 -29.99
N GLY A 102 -8.67 3.16 -29.83
CA GLY A 102 -7.79 4.03 -30.63
C GLY A 102 -7.56 5.44 -30.09
N ARG A 103 -7.99 5.78 -28.87
CA ARG A 103 -7.73 7.09 -28.23
C ARG A 103 -6.55 7.00 -27.25
N THR A 104 -5.47 7.74 -27.51
CA THR A 104 -4.30 7.76 -26.60
C THR A 104 -4.37 8.96 -25.65
N HIS A 105 -4.61 8.71 -24.35
CA HIS A 105 -4.49 9.74 -23.32
C HIS A 105 -3.51 9.32 -22.21
N ASP A 106 -2.27 9.80 -22.30
CA ASP A 106 -1.22 9.55 -21.28
C ASP A 106 -1.53 10.20 -19.91
N ARG A 107 -2.46 11.16 -19.87
CA ARG A 107 -2.85 11.88 -18.64
C ARG A 107 -3.37 10.96 -17.54
N VAL A 108 -4.22 9.98 -17.88
CA VAL A 108 -4.78 9.05 -16.89
C VAL A 108 -3.69 8.20 -16.25
N GLY A 109 -2.69 7.78 -17.05
CA GLY A 109 -1.54 7.02 -16.53
C GLY A 109 -0.68 7.83 -15.57
N TRP A 110 -0.46 9.11 -15.86
CA TRP A 110 0.27 10.00 -14.95
C TRP A 110 -0.48 10.29 -13.65
N ILE A 111 -1.81 10.49 -13.71
CA ILE A 111 -2.64 10.62 -12.51
C ILE A 111 -2.53 9.35 -11.68
N HIS A 112 -2.68 8.18 -12.29
CA HIS A 112 -2.62 6.90 -11.57
C HIS A 112 -1.25 6.71 -10.90
N VAL A 113 -0.16 6.87 -11.65
CA VAL A 113 1.21 6.76 -11.13
C VAL A 113 1.50 7.81 -10.05
N GLY A 114 1.03 9.05 -10.22
CA GLY A 114 1.19 10.11 -9.24
C GLY A 114 0.47 9.82 -7.93
N SER A 115 -0.76 9.30 -8.00
CA SER A 115 -1.52 8.86 -6.83
C SER A 115 -0.83 7.73 -6.08
N TYR A 116 -0.27 6.75 -6.78
CA TYR A 116 0.56 5.71 -6.15
C TYR A 116 1.86 6.27 -5.57
N GLY A 117 2.45 7.29 -6.19
CA GLY A 117 3.59 8.01 -5.62
C GLY A 117 3.25 8.69 -4.29
N LEU A 118 2.09 9.34 -4.19
CA LEU A 118 1.60 9.94 -2.94
C LEU A 118 1.31 8.88 -1.88
N TYR A 119 0.64 7.79 -2.26
CA TYR A 119 0.40 6.65 -1.38
C TYR A 119 1.69 6.05 -0.82
N ASN A 120 2.71 5.94 -1.66
CA ASN A 120 4.03 5.49 -1.24
C ASN A 120 4.74 6.48 -0.32
N ALA A 121 4.52 7.78 -0.50
CA ALA A 121 5.00 8.79 0.45
C ALA A 121 4.34 8.63 1.81
N ILE A 122 3.04 8.31 1.86
CA ILE A 122 2.35 7.99 3.11
C ILE A 122 3.01 6.78 3.78
N ALA A 123 3.21 5.68 3.05
CA ALA A 123 3.89 4.50 3.58
C ALA A 123 5.31 4.81 4.09
N GLY A 124 6.07 5.64 3.36
CA GLY A 124 7.41 6.09 3.77
C GLY A 124 7.39 6.93 5.05
N ALA A 125 6.42 7.82 5.20
CA ALA A 125 6.25 8.63 6.41
C ALA A 125 6.01 7.75 7.65
N LEU A 126 5.17 6.71 7.52
CA LEU A 126 4.83 5.80 8.60
C LEU A 126 6.00 4.95 9.11
N LEU A 127 7.08 4.80 8.33
CA LEU A 127 8.29 4.10 8.79
C LEU A 127 8.95 4.79 10.00
N VAL A 128 8.82 6.11 10.12
CA VAL A 128 9.37 6.85 11.26
C VAL A 128 8.66 6.39 12.54
N ARG A 129 7.32 6.40 12.51
CA ARG A 129 6.48 5.96 13.63
C ARG A 129 6.71 4.49 13.98
N LYS A 130 6.75 3.61 12.99
CA LYS A 130 6.99 2.18 13.22
C LYS A 130 8.36 1.88 13.82
N ALA A 131 9.37 2.70 13.52
CA ALA A 131 10.69 2.57 14.14
C ALA A 131 10.73 3.09 15.60
N GLU A 132 9.79 3.94 15.99
CA GLU A 132 9.65 4.44 17.37
C GLU A 132 8.82 3.48 18.23
N GLU A 133 7.83 2.80 17.65
CA GLU A 133 7.07 1.74 18.32
C GLU A 133 8.00 0.60 18.78
N ASP A 134 8.53 -0.18 17.83
CA ASP A 134 9.49 -1.25 18.09
C ASP A 134 10.14 -1.75 16.77
N THR A 135 11.26 -2.48 16.88
CA THR A 135 12.00 -2.97 15.68
C THR A 135 11.21 -3.99 14.86
N LEU A 136 10.45 -4.85 15.52
CA LEU A 136 9.64 -5.89 14.90
C LEU A 136 8.43 -5.29 14.17
N ALA A 137 7.84 -4.20 14.67
CA ALA A 137 6.82 -3.39 14.01
C ALA A 137 7.31 -2.84 12.69
N LEU A 138 8.50 -2.24 12.71
CA LEU A 138 9.14 -1.75 11.51
C LEU A 138 9.38 -2.87 10.49
N VAL A 139 9.90 -4.02 10.93
CA VAL A 139 10.16 -5.16 10.04
C VAL A 139 8.86 -5.72 9.45
N LEU A 140 7.85 -5.98 10.28
CA LEU A 140 6.55 -6.51 9.83
C LEU A 140 5.86 -5.55 8.85
N PHE A 141 5.83 -4.25 9.16
CA PHE A 141 5.29 -3.22 8.27
C PHE A 141 6.05 -3.18 6.95
N THR A 142 7.39 -3.17 6.99
CA THR A 142 8.25 -3.14 5.79
C THR A 142 8.02 -4.36 4.90
N VAL A 143 7.90 -5.56 5.48
CA VAL A 143 7.62 -6.78 4.72
C VAL A 143 6.22 -6.73 4.11
N ALA A 144 5.20 -6.41 4.90
CA ALA A 144 3.81 -6.40 4.43
C ALA A 144 3.59 -5.34 3.34
N ILE A 145 4.09 -4.12 3.53
CA ILE A 145 3.93 -3.04 2.55
C ILE A 145 4.85 -3.23 1.34
N GLY A 146 6.02 -3.82 1.50
CA GLY A 146 6.91 -4.17 0.39
C GLY A 146 6.28 -5.22 -0.54
N LEU A 147 5.64 -6.24 0.02
CA LEU A 147 4.86 -7.20 -0.77
C LEU A 147 3.67 -6.53 -1.46
N HIS A 148 2.99 -5.61 -0.78
CA HIS A 148 1.92 -4.81 -1.38
C HIS A 148 2.42 -3.96 -2.56
N PHE A 149 3.61 -3.36 -2.43
CA PHE A 149 4.24 -2.61 -3.51
C PHE A 149 4.54 -3.46 -4.75
N LEU A 150 4.97 -4.72 -4.58
CA LEU A 150 5.14 -5.63 -5.71
C LEU A 150 3.83 -5.89 -6.46
N VAL A 151 2.72 -6.09 -5.72
CA VAL A 151 1.38 -6.26 -6.30
C VAL A 151 0.97 -5.01 -7.09
N ASN A 152 1.15 -3.84 -6.49
CA ASN A 152 0.81 -2.55 -7.11
C ASN A 152 1.67 -2.28 -8.35
N ASP A 153 2.96 -2.58 -8.31
CA ASP A 153 3.87 -2.41 -9.45
C ASP A 153 3.46 -3.31 -10.61
N ALA A 154 3.12 -4.57 -10.34
CA ALA A 154 2.64 -5.50 -11.36
C ALA A 154 1.31 -5.02 -11.98
N ALA A 155 0.43 -4.39 -11.20
CA ALA A 155 -0.78 -3.75 -11.72
C ALA A 155 -0.45 -2.53 -12.57
N LEU A 156 0.42 -1.62 -12.11
CA LEU A 156 0.80 -0.41 -12.86
C LEU A 156 1.53 -0.72 -14.17
N VAL A 157 2.32 -1.79 -14.22
CA VAL A 157 2.97 -2.28 -15.45
C VAL A 157 1.92 -2.78 -16.45
N GLU A 158 0.92 -3.52 -15.98
CA GLU A 158 -0.18 -4.04 -16.78
C GLU A 158 -1.07 -2.91 -17.32
N ASP A 159 -1.38 -1.93 -16.48
CA ASP A 159 -2.29 -0.82 -16.78
C ASP A 159 -1.64 0.25 -17.68
N HIS A 160 -0.37 0.61 -17.41
CA HIS A 160 0.26 1.83 -17.94
C HIS A 160 1.69 1.60 -18.46
N GLY A 161 2.03 0.37 -18.85
CA GLY A 161 3.39 -0.14 -19.06
C GLY A 161 4.46 0.82 -19.59
N ALA A 162 4.20 1.62 -20.63
CA ALA A 162 5.19 2.58 -21.14
C ALA A 162 5.49 3.74 -20.17
N VAL A 163 4.46 4.32 -19.56
CA VAL A 163 4.58 5.42 -18.57
C VAL A 163 5.29 4.92 -17.32
N TYR A 164 4.87 3.75 -16.82
CA TYR A 164 5.45 3.18 -15.61
C TYR A 164 6.92 2.77 -15.81
N ARG A 165 7.25 2.08 -16.91
CA ARG A 165 8.62 1.61 -17.19
C ARG A 165 9.62 2.75 -17.41
N ARG A 166 9.19 3.86 -18.04
CA ARG A 166 10.08 5.00 -18.32
C ARG A 166 10.32 5.87 -17.10
N ALA A 167 9.25 6.21 -16.37
CA ALA A 167 9.32 7.21 -15.31
C ALA A 167 8.59 6.79 -14.02
N GLY A 168 7.49 6.04 -14.11
CA GLY A 168 6.64 5.78 -12.94
C GLY A 168 7.35 5.07 -11.79
N ARG A 169 8.22 4.09 -12.07
CA ARG A 169 9.03 3.43 -11.01
C ARG A 169 9.85 4.40 -10.15
N TRP A 170 10.34 5.49 -10.76
CA TRP A 170 11.13 6.50 -10.05
C TRP A 170 10.25 7.41 -9.20
N ILE A 171 9.03 7.68 -9.65
CA ILE A 171 8.03 8.45 -8.90
C ILE A 171 7.60 7.67 -7.66
N VAL A 172 7.26 6.38 -7.81
CA VAL A 172 6.79 5.56 -6.69
C VAL A 172 7.91 5.27 -5.68
N ALA A 173 9.14 5.01 -6.14
CA ALA A 173 10.31 4.85 -5.27
C ALA A 173 10.70 6.18 -4.59
N GLY A 174 10.71 7.28 -5.34
CA GLY A 174 11.00 8.61 -4.84
C GLY A 174 9.95 9.06 -3.81
N GLY A 175 8.68 8.68 -4.01
CA GLY A 175 7.59 8.90 -3.05
C GLY A 175 7.93 8.34 -1.68
N VAL A 176 8.33 7.07 -1.59
CA VAL A 176 8.73 6.44 -0.31
C VAL A 176 9.82 7.24 0.40
N LEU A 177 10.89 7.58 -0.31
CA LEU A 177 12.03 8.30 0.26
C LEU A 177 11.65 9.72 0.68
N ALA A 178 10.85 10.41 -0.15
CA ALA A 178 10.38 11.76 0.14
C ALA A 178 9.46 11.78 1.36
N GLY A 179 8.52 10.85 1.45
CA GLY A 179 7.62 10.71 2.60
C GLY A 179 8.37 10.45 3.90
N TRP A 180 9.32 9.51 3.87
CA TRP A 180 10.20 9.24 5.01
C TRP A 180 11.02 10.48 5.42
N ALA A 181 11.60 11.19 4.45
CA ALA A 181 12.41 12.38 4.71
C ALA A 181 11.57 13.53 5.30
N VAL A 182 10.38 13.79 4.73
CA VAL A 182 9.44 14.79 5.23
C VAL A 182 9.03 14.47 6.66
N ALA A 183 8.60 13.24 6.95
CA ALA A 183 8.20 12.84 8.29
C ALA A 183 9.36 12.91 9.31
N SER A 184 10.56 12.56 8.88
CA SER A 184 11.78 12.63 9.72
C SER A 184 12.14 14.06 10.14
N ILE A 185 11.82 15.05 9.31
CA ILE A 185 12.12 16.47 9.55
C ILE A 185 10.95 17.15 10.26
N ALA A 186 9.74 17.00 9.70
CA ALA A 186 8.53 17.68 10.18
C ALA A 186 8.00 17.10 11.50
N ARG A 187 8.29 15.81 11.79
CA ARG A 187 7.83 15.09 12.98
C ARG A 187 6.32 15.29 13.22
N PRO A 188 5.47 14.83 12.29
CA PRO A 188 4.03 14.97 12.43
C PRO A 188 3.55 14.33 13.74
N ASP A 189 2.48 14.87 14.29
CA ASP A 189 1.88 14.33 15.50
C ASP A 189 1.22 12.95 15.26
N GLU A 190 0.89 12.29 16.37
CA GLU A 190 0.32 10.94 16.37
C GLU A 190 -1.06 10.90 15.68
N ALA A 191 -1.85 11.96 15.80
CA ALA A 191 -3.16 12.06 15.16
C ALA A 191 -3.04 12.07 13.62
N ALA A 192 -2.16 12.90 13.07
CA ALA A 192 -1.90 12.95 11.64
C ALA A 192 -1.39 11.59 11.12
N LEU A 193 -0.46 10.96 11.83
CA LEU A 193 0.06 9.64 11.45
C LEU A 193 -1.02 8.55 11.51
N THR A 194 -1.93 8.62 12.47
CA THR A 194 -3.06 7.68 12.59
C THR A 194 -4.04 7.82 11.43
N LEU A 195 -4.38 9.04 11.03
CA LEU A 195 -5.21 9.27 9.83
C LEU A 195 -4.52 8.78 8.56
N LEU A 196 -3.20 8.93 8.47
CA LEU A 196 -2.40 8.38 7.37
C LEU A 196 -2.39 6.85 7.36
N VAL A 197 -2.29 6.19 8.52
CA VAL A 197 -2.44 4.73 8.67
C VAL A 197 -3.81 4.29 8.16
N ALA A 198 -4.86 4.98 8.60
CA ALA A 198 -6.23 4.68 8.23
C ALA A 198 -6.46 4.77 6.72
N PHE A 199 -6.07 5.90 6.13
CA PHE A 199 -6.13 6.10 4.68
C PHE A 199 -5.35 5.04 3.92
N LEU A 200 -4.12 4.72 4.36
CA LEU A 200 -3.30 3.67 3.75
C LEU A 200 -4.00 2.30 3.83
N GLY A 201 -4.54 1.94 4.99
CA GLY A 201 -5.23 0.67 5.22
C GLY A 201 -6.45 0.47 4.31
N GLY A 202 -7.27 1.51 4.14
CA GLY A 202 -8.38 1.50 3.20
C GLY A 202 -7.94 1.31 1.74
N GLY A 203 -6.86 1.99 1.34
CA GLY A 203 -6.25 1.81 0.01
C GLY A 203 -5.70 0.41 -0.22
N VAL A 204 -4.98 -0.16 0.77
CA VAL A 204 -4.52 -1.57 0.71
C VAL A 204 -5.70 -2.50 0.51
N LEU A 205 -6.76 -2.33 1.31
CA LEU A 205 -7.93 -3.21 1.26
C LEU A 205 -8.58 -3.20 -0.13
N MET A 206 -8.81 -2.02 -0.70
CA MET A 206 -9.34 -1.90 -2.06
C MET A 206 -8.44 -2.62 -3.08
N ASN A 207 -7.13 -2.37 -3.02
CA ASN A 207 -6.19 -2.97 -3.98
C ASN A 207 -6.14 -4.50 -3.85
N VAL A 208 -6.20 -5.05 -2.64
CA VAL A 208 -6.24 -6.52 -2.47
C VAL A 208 -7.56 -7.09 -2.98
N LEU A 209 -8.70 -6.47 -2.67
CA LEU A 209 -10.00 -6.92 -3.16
C LEU A 209 -10.05 -6.91 -4.69
N LYS A 210 -9.56 -5.84 -5.31
CA LYS A 210 -9.44 -5.71 -6.76
C LYS A 210 -8.58 -6.83 -7.37
N GLU A 211 -7.50 -7.23 -6.69
CA GLU A 211 -6.52 -8.15 -7.28
C GLU A 211 -6.92 -9.62 -7.08
N GLU A 212 -7.72 -9.92 -6.05
CA GLU A 212 -8.16 -11.28 -5.70
C GLU A 212 -9.58 -11.65 -6.15
N LEU A 213 -10.50 -10.68 -6.25
CA LEU A 213 -11.90 -10.93 -6.66
C LEU A 213 -12.26 -10.87 -8.17
N PRO A 214 -11.37 -10.66 -9.16
CA PRO A 214 -11.83 -10.49 -10.54
C PRO A 214 -11.91 -11.80 -11.34
N ASP A 215 -12.91 -11.88 -12.23
CA ASP A 215 -13.24 -13.05 -13.07
C ASP A 215 -12.14 -13.50 -14.05
N GLU A 216 -11.12 -12.67 -14.31
CA GLU A 216 -10.07 -12.91 -15.32
C GLU A 216 -8.69 -13.25 -14.70
N ARG A 217 -8.48 -12.91 -13.42
CA ARG A 217 -7.21 -13.22 -12.76
C ARG A 217 -7.30 -14.63 -12.21
N ARG A 218 -6.37 -15.48 -12.63
CA ARG A 218 -6.25 -16.86 -12.13
C ARG A 218 -5.79 -16.90 -10.67
N SER A 219 -6.43 -16.15 -9.76
CA SER A 219 -6.13 -16.18 -8.32
C SER A 219 -6.17 -17.63 -7.85
N ARG A 220 -5.21 -17.97 -6.99
CA ARG A 220 -5.13 -19.30 -6.40
C ARG A 220 -5.61 -19.18 -4.97
N PHE A 221 -6.92 -19.30 -4.76
CA PHE A 221 -7.53 -19.19 -3.44
C PHE A 221 -6.79 -20.02 -2.36
N GLY A 222 -6.38 -21.26 -2.67
CA GLY A 222 -5.60 -22.07 -1.73
C GLY A 222 -4.25 -21.47 -1.32
N VAL A 223 -3.56 -20.79 -2.25
CA VAL A 223 -2.30 -20.08 -1.97
C VAL A 223 -2.58 -18.83 -1.14
N PHE A 224 -3.59 -18.05 -1.52
CA PHE A 224 -4.05 -16.89 -0.76
C PHE A 224 -4.40 -17.28 0.68
N LEU A 225 -5.29 -18.26 0.87
CA LEU A 225 -5.70 -18.75 2.18
C LEU A 225 -4.52 -19.21 3.03
N THR A 226 -3.60 -19.97 2.44
CA THR A 226 -2.40 -20.43 3.16
C THR A 226 -1.54 -19.26 3.62
N ALA A 227 -1.30 -18.28 2.74
CA ALA A 227 -0.51 -17.09 3.08
C ALA A 227 -1.20 -16.24 4.17
N THR A 228 -2.52 -16.02 4.05
CA THR A 228 -3.32 -15.30 5.04
C THR A 228 -3.27 -15.97 6.40
N VAL A 229 -3.54 -17.28 6.49
CA VAL A 229 -3.54 -18.03 7.76
C VAL A 229 -2.14 -18.08 8.37
N ALA A 230 -1.12 -18.36 7.56
CA ALA A 230 0.26 -18.42 8.05
C ALA A 230 0.73 -17.07 8.60
N PHE A 231 0.45 -15.98 7.89
CA PHE A 231 0.85 -14.64 8.32
C PHE A 231 0.02 -14.15 9.51
N ALA A 232 -1.29 -14.46 9.54
CA ALA A 232 -2.13 -14.21 10.71
C ALA A 232 -1.61 -14.95 11.95
N GLY A 233 -1.28 -16.23 11.83
CA GLY A 233 -0.68 -17.01 12.91
C GLY A 233 0.64 -16.42 13.39
N LEU A 234 1.51 -15.98 12.46
CA LEU A 234 2.74 -15.27 12.79
C LEU A 234 2.46 -14.00 13.62
N LEU A 235 1.52 -13.15 13.17
CA LEU A 235 1.17 -11.92 13.89
C LEU A 235 0.66 -12.22 15.29
N LEU A 236 -0.22 -13.20 15.47
CA LEU A 236 -0.79 -13.57 16.77
C LEU A 236 0.25 -14.13 17.76
N VAL A 237 1.29 -14.81 17.26
CA VAL A 237 2.37 -15.34 18.13
C VAL A 237 3.35 -14.24 18.52
N VAL A 238 3.60 -13.32 17.61
CA VAL A 238 4.69 -12.34 17.72
C VAL A 238 4.22 -11.00 18.32
N ARG A 239 2.90 -10.79 18.43
CA ARG A 239 2.24 -9.63 19.04
C ARG A 239 1.14 -10.08 20.02
N PRO A 240 1.48 -10.62 21.20
CA PRO A 240 0.49 -10.90 22.24
C PRO A 240 -0.07 -9.61 22.86
#